data_AF-A0A7W1FLG8-F1
#
_entry.id   AF-A0A7W1FLG8-F1
#
_cell.length_a   1.000
_cell.length_b   1.000
_cell.length_c   1.000
_cell.angle_alpha   90.00
_cell.angle_beta   90.00
_cell.angle_gamma   90.00
#
_symmetry.space_group_name_H-M   'P 1'
#
loop_
_entity.id
_entity.type
_entity.pdbx_description
1 polymer ?
#
loop_
_entity_poly.entity_id
_entity_poly.type
_entity_poly.pdbx_seq_one_letter_code
_entity_poly.pdbx_strand_id
1 'polypeptide(L)'
;MEKKALATEATEATEATEATEATEATEATEATEATEGTRQLNLITESILGCAIEVHRHLGPGLLESAYEACLVHELELAKHHVQRQVALPLRYKGMEIPSAYRIALLVDHQLICELKATDRLESLHEAQLLSYLRLSGLRLGLLLNFNVKVLRHGIRRVIL
;
A
#
# COMPACT_ATOMS: atom_id res chain seq x y z
N MET A 1 -31.09 55.34 -29.76
CA MET A 1 -31.12 54.12 -28.92
C MET A 1 -29.86 53.35 -29.24
N GLU A 2 -28.83 53.38 -28.41
CA GLU A 2 -27.65 52.48 -28.49
C GLU A 2 -26.67 52.89 -27.39
N LYS A 3 -26.73 52.24 -26.22
CA LYS A 3 -25.69 52.35 -25.17
C LYS A 3 -25.75 51.21 -24.14
N LYS A 4 -26.11 49.98 -24.57
CA LYS A 4 -26.28 48.84 -23.64
C LYS A 4 -25.54 47.56 -24.07
N ALA A 5 -24.36 47.69 -24.66
CA ALA A 5 -23.56 46.53 -25.11
C ALA A 5 -22.15 46.43 -24.48
N LEU A 6 -21.71 47.36 -23.63
CA LEU A 6 -20.32 47.35 -23.13
C LEU A 6 -20.12 46.86 -21.68
N ALA A 7 -21.17 46.40 -20.99
CA ALA A 7 -21.06 45.98 -19.58
C ALA A 7 -21.11 44.45 -19.37
N THR A 8 -21.26 43.66 -20.44
CA THR A 8 -21.45 42.21 -20.33
C THR A 8 -20.13 41.44 -20.52
N GLU A 9 -19.19 41.94 -21.33
CA GLU A 9 -17.92 41.22 -21.63
C GLU A 9 -16.88 41.29 -20.50
N ALA A 10 -16.95 42.29 -19.61
CA ALA A 10 -15.99 42.41 -18.50
C ALA A 10 -16.25 41.41 -17.36
N THR A 11 -17.49 40.93 -17.22
CA THR A 11 -17.90 40.02 -16.14
C THR A 11 -17.50 38.57 -16.47
N GLU A 12 -17.62 38.13 -17.72
CA GLU A 12 -17.22 36.77 -18.16
C GLU A 12 -15.71 36.55 -18.10
N ALA A 13 -14.89 37.57 -18.39
CA ALA A 13 -13.44 37.45 -18.31
C ALA A 13 -12.95 37.30 -16.86
N THR A 14 -13.70 37.81 -15.88
CA THR A 14 -13.32 37.75 -14.46
C THR A 14 -13.66 36.37 -13.86
N GLU A 15 -14.83 35.80 -14.20
CA GLU A 15 -15.22 34.43 -13.78
C GLU A 15 -14.34 33.33 -14.40
N ALA A 16 -13.93 33.49 -15.66
CA ALA A 16 -13.03 32.53 -16.31
C ALA A 16 -11.63 32.50 -15.66
N THR A 17 -11.17 33.64 -15.14
CA THR A 17 -9.85 33.73 -14.49
C THR A 17 -9.86 33.11 -13.09
N GLU A 18 -10.92 33.35 -12.30
CA GLU A 18 -11.09 32.71 -10.98
C GLU A 18 -11.30 31.18 -11.08
N ALA A 19 -12.02 30.71 -12.09
CA ALA A 19 -12.21 29.27 -12.32
C ALA A 19 -10.88 28.56 -12.70
N THR A 20 -9.99 29.25 -13.40
CA THR A 20 -8.69 28.69 -13.83
C THR A 20 -7.71 28.63 -12.65
N GLU A 21 -7.63 29.68 -11.82
CA GLU A 21 -6.82 29.69 -10.59
C GLU A 21 -7.30 28.67 -9.54
N ALA A 22 -8.62 28.49 -9.40
CA ALA A 22 -9.18 27.47 -8.50
C ALA A 22 -8.84 26.04 -8.96
N THR A 23 -8.77 25.81 -10.27
CA THR A 23 -8.43 24.49 -10.84
C THR A 23 -6.93 24.18 -10.65
N GLU A 24 -6.05 25.15 -10.91
CA GLU A 24 -4.60 25.00 -10.69
C GLU A 24 -4.23 24.82 -9.21
N ALA A 25 -4.90 25.54 -8.30
CA ALA A 25 -4.70 25.37 -6.86
C ALA A 25 -5.14 23.99 -6.35
N THR A 26 -6.19 23.42 -6.95
CA THR A 26 -6.69 22.07 -6.59
C THR A 26 -5.73 20.99 -7.10
N GLU A 27 -5.25 21.09 -8.35
CA GLU A 27 -4.27 20.15 -8.92
C GLU A 27 -2.92 20.20 -8.19
N ALA A 28 -2.44 21.38 -7.78
CA ALA A 28 -1.20 21.53 -7.03
C ALA A 28 -1.31 20.92 -5.62
N THR A 29 -2.49 20.97 -5.00
CA THR A 29 -2.75 20.39 -3.68
C THR A 29 -2.80 18.86 -3.77
N GLU A 30 -3.50 18.31 -4.76
CA GLU A 30 -3.57 16.86 -5.02
C GLU A 30 -2.18 16.27 -5.37
N ALA A 31 -1.38 16.97 -6.17
CA ALA A 31 -0.01 16.55 -6.49
C ALA A 31 0.91 16.53 -5.26
N THR A 32 0.73 17.49 -4.35
CA THR A 32 1.50 17.58 -3.10
C THR A 32 1.11 16.47 -2.12
N GLU A 33 -0.20 16.19 -1.97
CA GLU A 33 -0.71 15.10 -1.14
C GLU A 33 -0.32 13.72 -1.67
N ALA A 34 -0.36 13.52 -3.00
CA ALA A 34 0.09 12.28 -3.63
C ALA A 34 1.60 12.03 -3.42
N THR A 35 2.39 13.10 -3.41
CA THR A 35 3.84 13.04 -3.16
C THR A 35 4.14 12.70 -1.70
N GLU A 36 3.40 13.29 -0.76
CA GLU A 36 3.57 13.02 0.68
C GLU A 36 3.10 11.60 1.06
N GLY A 37 1.97 11.14 0.52
CA GLY A 37 1.49 9.77 0.73
C GLY A 37 2.48 8.73 0.20
N THR A 38 3.12 8.99 -0.95
CA THR A 38 4.16 8.12 -1.50
C THR A 38 5.40 8.09 -0.60
N ARG A 39 5.79 9.24 -0.05
CA ARG A 39 6.91 9.35 0.89
C ARG A 39 6.64 8.58 2.18
N GLN A 40 5.46 8.73 2.76
CA GLN A 40 5.06 8.01 3.97
C GLN A 40 5.09 6.49 3.77
N LEU A 41 4.55 5.99 2.65
CA LEU A 41 4.60 4.56 2.32
C LEU A 41 6.03 4.03 2.18
N ASN A 42 6.96 4.85 1.67
CA ASN A 42 8.37 4.47 1.60
C ASN A 42 8.99 4.33 2.99
N LEU A 43 8.73 5.25 3.90
CA LEU A 43 9.21 5.17 5.28
C LEU A 43 8.68 3.93 6.01
N ILE A 44 7.38 3.64 5.87
CA ILE A 44 6.78 2.42 6.43
C ILE A 44 7.46 1.18 5.82
N THR A 45 7.66 1.16 4.50
CA THR A 45 8.33 0.05 3.82
C THR A 45 9.75 -0.16 4.35
N GLU A 46 10.55 0.90 4.46
CA GLU A 46 11.93 0.82 4.96
C GLU A 46 11.97 0.26 6.38
N SER A 47 11.08 0.72 7.26
CA SER A 47 10.97 0.21 8.62
C SER A 47 10.60 -1.27 8.67
N ILE A 48 9.60 -1.71 7.88
CA ILE A 48 9.20 -3.11 7.79
C ILE A 48 10.36 -3.99 7.28
N LEU A 49 11.08 -3.54 6.26
CA LEU A 49 12.22 -4.28 5.72
C LEU A 49 13.34 -4.37 6.76
N GLY A 50 13.58 -3.32 7.55
CA GLY A 50 14.50 -3.36 8.69
C GLY A 50 14.12 -4.44 9.70
N CYS A 51 12.85 -4.48 10.10
CA CYS A 51 12.32 -5.50 11.02
C CYS A 51 12.46 -6.92 10.45
N ALA A 52 12.12 -7.12 9.17
CA ALA A 52 12.24 -8.43 8.54
C ALA A 52 13.70 -8.90 8.45
N ILE A 53 14.63 -7.99 8.12
CA ILE A 53 16.07 -8.27 8.11
C ILE A 53 16.54 -8.66 9.50
N GLU A 54 16.06 -7.99 10.55
CA GLU A 54 16.44 -8.30 11.93
C GLU A 54 16.02 -9.71 12.35
N VAL A 55 14.79 -10.11 12.04
CA VAL A 55 14.30 -11.48 12.24
C VAL A 55 15.18 -12.49 11.49
N HIS A 56 15.43 -12.26 10.20
CA HIS A 56 16.22 -13.18 9.38
C HIS A 56 17.68 -13.28 9.85
N ARG A 57 18.26 -12.17 10.32
CA ARG A 57 19.63 -12.13 10.87
C ARG A 57 19.76 -12.99 12.12
N HIS A 58 18.74 -13.04 12.97
CA HIS A 58 18.74 -13.83 14.21
C HIS A 58 18.44 -15.31 13.99
N LEU A 59 17.51 -15.62 13.08
CA LEU A 59 16.95 -16.97 12.96
C LEU A 59 17.49 -17.75 11.75
N GLY A 60 17.95 -17.06 10.72
CA GLY A 60 18.28 -17.67 9.43
C GLY A 60 17.06 -18.31 8.74
N PRO A 61 17.27 -19.05 7.64
CA PRO A 61 16.22 -19.81 6.95
C PRO A 61 15.91 -21.15 7.66
N GLY A 62 14.77 -21.76 7.31
CA GLY A 62 14.40 -23.13 7.74
C GLY A 62 13.22 -23.24 8.72
N LEU A 63 12.70 -22.12 9.23
CA LEU A 63 11.49 -22.11 10.06
C LEU A 63 10.20 -22.13 9.23
N LEU A 64 9.09 -22.46 9.90
CA LEU A 64 7.75 -22.34 9.33
C LEU A 64 7.36 -20.87 9.13
N GLU A 65 6.52 -20.61 8.14
CA GLU A 65 5.98 -19.27 7.85
C GLU A 65 5.35 -18.61 9.10
N SER A 66 4.59 -19.39 9.88
CA SER A 66 3.94 -18.92 11.11
C SER A 66 4.93 -18.47 12.20
N ALA A 67 6.13 -19.05 12.23
CA ALA A 67 7.18 -18.63 13.16
C ALA A 67 7.75 -17.28 12.75
N TYR A 68 8.07 -17.10 11.46
CA TYR A 68 8.52 -15.79 10.94
C TYR A 68 7.45 -14.72 11.10
N GLU A 69 6.18 -15.05 10.88
CA GLU A 69 5.07 -14.11 11.12
C GLU A 69 5.05 -13.62 12.56
N ALA A 70 5.13 -14.54 13.53
CA ALA A 70 5.12 -14.18 14.95
C ALA A 70 6.33 -13.30 15.32
N CYS A 71 7.52 -13.63 14.82
CA CYS A 71 8.72 -12.82 15.06
C CYS A 71 8.66 -11.44 14.38
N LEU A 72 8.16 -11.38 13.14
CA LEU A 72 8.04 -10.12 12.42
C LEU A 72 7.02 -9.19 13.09
N VAL A 73 5.90 -9.72 13.56
CA VAL A 73 4.93 -8.94 14.36
C VAL A 73 5.62 -8.33 15.57
N HIS A 74 6.41 -9.12 16.31
CA HIS A 74 7.11 -8.64 17.49
C HIS A 74 8.07 -7.48 17.16
N GLU A 75 8.90 -7.61 16.12
CA GLU A 75 9.82 -6.54 15.69
C GLU A 75 9.07 -5.29 15.23
N LEU A 76 7.97 -5.45 14.49
CA LEU A 76 7.14 -4.33 14.04
C LEU A 76 6.49 -3.57 15.21
N GLU A 77 6.01 -4.28 16.23
CA GLU A 77 5.46 -3.69 17.45
C GLU A 77 6.54 -2.94 18.26
N LEU A 78 7.76 -3.48 18.33
CA LEU A 78 8.90 -2.78 18.92
C LEU A 78 9.23 -1.49 18.18
N ALA A 79 9.15 -1.52 16.85
CA ALA A 79 9.27 -0.37 15.96
C ALA A 79 8.04 0.56 15.94
N LYS A 80 7.04 0.31 16.81
CA LYS A 80 5.83 1.13 17.01
C LYS A 80 4.83 1.13 15.85
N HIS A 81 4.88 0.12 14.99
CA HIS A 81 3.84 -0.09 13.99
C HIS A 81 2.57 -0.69 14.60
N HIS A 82 1.42 -0.33 14.04
CA HIS A 82 0.17 -1.02 14.30
C HIS A 82 0.04 -2.21 13.33
N VAL A 83 -0.05 -3.43 13.86
CA VAL A 83 -0.06 -4.64 13.04
C VAL A 83 -1.34 -5.44 13.29
N GLN A 84 -2.06 -5.73 12.20
CA GLN A 84 -3.15 -6.69 12.22
C GLN A 84 -2.72 -7.99 11.55
N ARG A 85 -2.95 -9.11 12.22
CA ARG A 85 -2.58 -10.44 11.73
C ARG A 85 -3.77 -11.14 11.12
N GLN A 86 -3.51 -11.93 10.08
CA GLN A 86 -4.47 -12.90 9.57
C GLN A 86 -5.82 -12.25 9.21
N VAL A 87 -5.78 -11.07 8.59
CA VAL A 87 -6.94 -10.22 8.31
C VAL A 87 -7.79 -10.87 7.22
N ALA A 88 -9.06 -11.14 7.54
CA ALA A 88 -10.01 -11.68 6.57
C ALA A 88 -10.31 -10.63 5.49
N LEU A 89 -10.24 -11.05 4.22
CA LEU A 89 -10.51 -10.19 3.08
C LEU A 89 -11.66 -10.80 2.25
N PRO A 90 -12.82 -10.13 2.19
CA PRO A 90 -13.98 -10.66 1.50
C PRO A 90 -13.84 -10.59 -0.02
N LEU A 91 -14.45 -11.55 -0.72
CA LEU A 91 -14.57 -11.55 -2.18
C LEU A 91 -16.04 -11.47 -2.56
N ARG A 92 -16.38 -10.54 -3.46
CA ARG A 92 -17.71 -10.49 -4.09
C ARG A 92 -17.66 -11.22 -5.42
N TYR A 93 -18.55 -12.21 -5.60
CA TYR A 93 -18.72 -12.94 -6.84
C TYR A 93 -20.20 -13.03 -7.20
N LYS A 94 -20.61 -12.37 -8.30
CA LYS A 94 -21.99 -12.39 -8.83
C LYS A 94 -23.07 -12.11 -7.76
N GLY A 95 -22.85 -11.09 -6.92
CA GLY A 95 -23.78 -10.70 -5.85
C GLY A 95 -23.67 -11.55 -4.58
N MET A 96 -22.90 -12.64 -4.57
CA MET A 96 -22.54 -13.38 -3.37
C MET A 96 -21.29 -12.78 -2.72
N GLU A 97 -21.32 -12.61 -1.41
CA GLU A 97 -20.15 -12.23 -0.62
C GLU A 97 -19.57 -13.47 0.07
N ILE A 98 -18.26 -13.67 -0.09
CA ILE A 98 -17.48 -14.73 0.56
C ILE A 98 -16.61 -14.04 1.62
N PRO A 99 -17.00 -14.05 2.91
CA PRO A 99 -16.42 -13.16 3.93
C PRO A 99 -14.92 -13.36 4.20
N SER A 100 -14.41 -14.57 3.99
CA SER A 100 -13.01 -14.93 4.25
C SER A 100 -12.42 -15.69 3.06
N ALA A 101 -12.68 -15.20 1.85
CA ALA A 101 -12.11 -15.77 0.64
C ALA A 101 -10.59 -15.73 0.64
N TYR A 102 -10.02 -14.68 1.25
CA TYR A 102 -8.59 -14.53 1.45
C TYR A 102 -8.29 -14.14 2.89
N ARG A 103 -7.01 -14.30 3.24
CA ARG A 103 -6.48 -13.94 4.55
C ARG A 103 -5.12 -13.31 4.35
N ILE A 104 -5.02 -12.01 4.61
CA ILE A 104 -3.77 -11.28 4.57
C ILE A 104 -2.93 -11.70 5.77
N ALA A 105 -1.66 -12.09 5.56
CA ALA A 105 -0.80 -12.47 6.67
C ALA A 105 -0.63 -11.31 7.67
N LEU A 106 -0.18 -10.13 7.20
CA LEU A 106 -0.06 -8.92 8.01
C LEU A 106 -0.56 -7.68 7.27
N LEU A 107 -1.31 -6.84 7.97
CA LEU A 107 -1.66 -5.48 7.56
C LEU A 107 -1.02 -4.48 8.54
N VAL A 108 -0.09 -3.67 8.03
CA VAL A 108 0.71 -2.73 8.82
C VAL A 108 0.21 -1.30 8.59
N ASP A 109 -0.02 -0.58 9.69
CA ASP A 109 -0.48 0.82 9.76
C ASP A 109 -1.72 1.13 8.91
N HIS A 110 -2.54 0.11 8.64
CA HIS A 110 -3.68 0.17 7.71
C HIS A 110 -3.33 0.66 6.29
N GLN A 111 -2.04 0.58 5.91
CA GLN A 111 -1.53 1.17 4.68
C GLN A 111 -0.79 0.16 3.79
N LEU A 112 -0.23 -0.90 4.36
CA LEU A 112 0.69 -1.79 3.65
C LEU A 112 0.46 -3.26 4.03
N ILE A 113 0.34 -4.12 3.02
CA ILE A 113 0.17 -5.56 3.19
C ILE A 113 1.53 -6.26 3.15
N CYS A 114 1.84 -7.08 4.15
CA CYS A 114 2.96 -8.01 4.08
C CYS A 114 2.45 -9.45 3.97
N GLU A 115 2.85 -10.12 2.91
CA GLU A 115 2.60 -11.53 2.68
C GLU A 115 3.91 -12.30 2.89
N LEU A 116 3.90 -13.27 3.80
CA LEU A 116 5.10 -14.02 4.17
C LEU A 116 5.12 -15.34 3.42
N LYS A 117 6.33 -15.83 3.13
CA LYS A 117 6.59 -17.17 2.62
C LYS A 117 7.83 -17.76 3.28
N ALA A 118 7.87 -19.08 3.36
CA ALA A 118 9.05 -19.84 3.73
C ALA A 118 9.24 -21.00 2.73
N THR A 119 9.38 -20.67 1.45
CA THR A 119 9.42 -21.63 0.33
C THR A 119 10.76 -21.56 -0.41
N ASP A 120 11.10 -22.60 -1.17
CA ASP A 120 12.35 -22.64 -1.96
C ASP A 120 12.50 -21.43 -2.90
N ARG A 121 11.40 -21.04 -3.55
CA ARG A 121 11.33 -19.85 -4.40
C ARG A 121 9.98 -19.17 -4.35
N LEU A 122 9.97 -17.89 -4.71
CA LEU A 122 8.74 -17.15 -4.98
C LEU A 122 8.28 -17.42 -6.42
N GLU A 123 7.05 -17.90 -6.56
CA GLU A 123 6.41 -18.13 -7.85
C GLU A 123 5.51 -16.96 -8.25
N SER A 124 5.20 -16.84 -9.54
CA SER A 124 4.31 -15.78 -10.07
C SER A 124 2.92 -15.80 -9.43
N LEU A 125 2.46 -16.97 -8.98
CA LEU A 125 1.20 -17.10 -8.25
C LEU A 125 1.19 -16.30 -6.94
N HIS A 126 2.29 -16.25 -6.21
CA HIS A 126 2.37 -15.49 -4.95
C HIS A 126 2.21 -13.98 -5.19
N GLU A 127 2.81 -13.49 -6.28
CA GLU A 127 2.68 -12.09 -6.70
C GLU A 127 1.26 -11.77 -7.19
N ALA A 128 0.65 -12.68 -7.97
CA ALA A 128 -0.74 -12.55 -8.41
C ALA A 128 -1.73 -12.55 -7.22
N GLN A 129 -1.45 -13.34 -6.19
CA GLN A 129 -2.21 -13.36 -4.94
C GLN A 129 -2.10 -12.02 -4.20
N LEU A 130 -0.88 -11.48 -4.03
CA LEU A 130 -0.67 -10.18 -3.42
C LEU A 130 -1.36 -9.05 -4.20
N LEU A 131 -1.30 -9.06 -5.54
CA LEU A 131 -2.06 -8.13 -6.39
C LEU A 131 -3.57 -8.21 -6.17
N SER A 132 -4.09 -9.41 -5.94
CA SER A 132 -5.51 -9.60 -5.62
C SER A 132 -5.85 -8.97 -4.27
N TYR A 133 -4.96 -9.08 -3.28
CA TYR A 133 -5.15 -8.45 -1.98
C TYR A 133 -5.17 -6.93 -2.07
N LEU A 134 -4.24 -6.34 -2.83
CA LEU A 134 -4.19 -4.90 -3.08
C LEU A 134 -5.49 -4.39 -3.70
N ARG A 135 -5.97 -5.04 -4.77
CA ARG A 135 -7.22 -4.67 -5.44
C ARG A 135 -8.45 -4.77 -4.53
N LEU A 136 -8.54 -5.83 -3.73
CA LEU A 136 -9.70 -6.08 -2.85
C LEU A 136 -9.69 -5.20 -1.59
N SER A 137 -8.50 -4.82 -1.10
CA SER A 137 -8.36 -3.95 0.07
C SER A 137 -8.36 -2.45 -0.26
N GLY A 138 -8.15 -2.09 -1.53
CA GLY A 138 -7.97 -0.70 -1.96
C GLY A 138 -6.58 -0.13 -1.63
N LEU A 139 -5.65 -0.95 -1.16
CA LEU A 139 -4.28 -0.54 -0.86
C LEU A 139 -3.40 -0.58 -2.10
N ARG A 140 -2.43 0.33 -2.18
CA ARG A 140 -1.55 0.49 -3.33
C ARG A 140 -0.24 -0.27 -3.25
N LEU A 141 0.17 -0.68 -2.05
CA LEU A 141 1.49 -1.26 -1.82
C LEU A 141 1.45 -2.54 -0.99
N GLY A 142 2.20 -3.54 -1.44
CA GLY A 142 2.41 -4.78 -0.72
C GLY A 142 3.85 -5.27 -0.80
N LEU A 143 4.26 -6.04 0.21
CA LEU A 143 5.53 -6.72 0.27
C LEU A 143 5.30 -8.22 0.32
N LEU A 144 6.04 -8.95 -0.51
CA LEU A 144 6.15 -10.40 -0.43
C LEU A 144 7.53 -10.73 0.15
N LEU A 145 7.54 -11.41 1.29
CA LEU A 145 8.73 -11.66 2.10
C LEU A 145 8.98 -13.18 2.19
N ASN A 146 9.90 -13.69 1.38
CA ASN A 146 10.36 -15.08 1.50
C ASN A 146 11.55 -15.18 2.45
N PHE A 147 11.35 -15.82 3.60
CA PHE A 147 12.40 -16.01 4.61
C PHE A 147 13.28 -17.23 4.34
N ASN A 148 12.89 -18.14 3.44
CA ASN A 148 13.69 -19.32 3.11
C ASN A 148 14.74 -19.02 2.03
N VAL A 149 15.62 -18.07 2.33
CA VAL A 149 16.73 -17.64 1.48
C VAL A 149 18.00 -17.44 2.32
N LYS A 150 19.18 -17.51 1.70
CA LYS A 150 20.45 -17.24 2.40
C LYS A 150 20.59 -15.78 2.84
N VAL A 151 20.04 -14.86 2.05
CA VAL A 151 20.08 -13.41 2.31
C VAL A 151 18.69 -12.87 2.04
N LEU A 152 18.03 -12.28 3.05
CA LEU A 152 16.63 -11.86 2.95
C LEU A 152 16.35 -10.92 1.77
N ARG A 153 17.31 -10.06 1.40
CA ARG A 153 17.21 -9.17 0.24
C ARG A 153 16.81 -9.89 -1.06
N HIS A 154 17.20 -11.16 -1.23
CA HIS A 154 16.83 -11.97 -2.39
C HIS A 154 15.42 -12.57 -2.31
N GLY A 155 14.81 -12.56 -1.12
CA GLY A 155 13.45 -13.03 -0.86
C GLY A 155 12.40 -11.91 -0.84
N ILE A 156 12.78 -10.65 -1.06
CA ILE A 156 11.88 -9.50 -1.00
C ILE A 156 11.37 -9.17 -2.41
N ARG A 157 10.05 -9.05 -2.56
CA ARG A 157 9.43 -8.37 -3.71
C ARG A 157 8.50 -7.27 -3.23
N ARG A 158 8.62 -6.10 -3.85
CA ARG A 158 7.73 -4.96 -3.65
C ARG A 158 6.75 -4.92 -4.82
N VAL A 159 5.47 -4.90 -4.53
CA VAL A 159 4.38 -4.89 -5.51
C VAL A 159 3.58 -3.61 -5.33
N ILE A 160 3.33 -2.92 -6.45
CA ILE A 160 2.63 -1.64 -6.49
C ILE A 160 1.47 -1.77 -7.47
N LEU A 161 0.28 -1.29 -7.08
CA LEU A 161 -0.91 -1.20 -7.92
C LEU A 161 -1.01 0.18 -8.60
#